data_AF-A0A842LVC7-F1
#
_entry.id   AF-A0A842LVC7-F1
#
_cell.length_a   1.000
_cell.length_b   1.000
_cell.length_c   1.000
_cell.angle_alpha   90.00
_cell.angle_beta   90.00
_cell.angle_gamma   90.00
#
_symmetry.space_group_name_H-M   'P 1'
#
loop_
_entity.id
_entity.type
_entity.pdbx_description
1 polymer ?
#
loop_
_entity_poly.entity_id
_entity_poly.type
_entity_poly.pdbx_seq_one_letter_code
_entity_poly.pdbx_strand_id
1 'polypeptide(L)'
;MHPKENIMLIRGKVKGNSAEVTEFLIPPFSTYGLGFSGFPTHMLPFDLSIIGIAHSHPSGSNAPSIEDLNNFYGKLMIIAAYPYDEWSMGVYNSKAQKIPYEIK
;
A
#
# COMPACT_ATOMS: atom_id res chain seq x y z
N MET A 1 -11.12 0.54 5.86
CA MET A 1 -12.15 0.49 6.92
C MET A 1 -13.31 -0.29 6.31
N HIS A 2 -13.45 -1.58 6.58
CA HIS A 2 -14.38 -2.42 5.82
C HIS A 2 -15.84 -1.92 5.96
N PRO A 3 -16.63 -1.82 4.86
CA PRO A 3 -16.38 -2.30 3.49
C PRO A 3 -15.72 -1.27 2.55
N LYS A 4 -15.21 -0.16 3.07
CA LYS A 4 -14.43 0.82 2.31
C LYS A 4 -12.95 0.48 2.32
N GLU A 5 -12.25 0.84 1.26
CA GLU A 5 -10.80 0.66 1.21
C GLU A 5 -10.12 1.64 2.17
N ASN A 6 -9.10 1.17 2.91
CA ASN A 6 -8.18 2.05 3.62
C ASN A 6 -7.01 2.43 2.70
N ILE A 7 -6.27 3.47 3.07
CA ILE A 7 -4.98 3.79 2.45
C ILE A 7 -4.04 4.32 3.53
N MET A 8 -2.78 3.92 3.44
CA MET A 8 -1.70 4.26 4.37
C MET A 8 -0.41 4.52 3.59
N LEU A 9 0.46 5.35 4.14
CA LEU A 9 1.85 5.48 3.69
C LEU A 9 2.70 4.47 4.44
N ILE A 10 3.71 3.93 3.75
CA ILE A 10 4.67 3.00 4.33
C ILE A 10 5.97 3.75 4.56
N ARG A 11 6.41 3.82 5.81
CA ARG A 11 7.71 4.36 6.19
C ARG A 11 8.69 3.22 6.46
N GLY A 12 9.93 3.38 6.00
CA GLY A 12 10.94 2.34 6.11
C GLY A 12 12.30 2.73 5.52
N LYS A 13 13.12 1.72 5.26
CA LYS A 13 14.46 1.87 4.68
C LYS A 13 14.62 0.92 3.50
N VAL A 14 15.21 1.41 2.41
CA VAL A 14 15.59 0.59 1.25
C VAL A 14 17.11 0.38 1.27
N LYS A 15 17.55 -0.87 1.16
CA LYS A 15 18.97 -1.25 1.08
C LYS A 15 19.18 -2.21 -0.08
N GLY A 16 19.74 -1.72 -1.18
CA GLY A 16 19.89 -2.52 -2.39
C GLY A 16 18.53 -2.98 -2.91
N ASN A 17 18.31 -4.31 -2.93
CA ASN A 17 17.07 -4.93 -3.41
C ASN A 17 16.10 -5.32 -2.28
N SER A 18 16.38 -4.96 -1.02
CA SER A 18 15.46 -5.19 0.09
C SER A 18 14.88 -3.88 0.64
N ALA A 19 13.67 -3.98 1.18
CA ALA A 19 13.00 -2.91 1.89
C ALA A 19 12.59 -3.42 3.27
N GLU A 20 12.85 -2.61 4.28
CA GLU A 20 12.45 -2.84 5.67
C GLU A 20 11.33 -1.84 6.00
N VAL A 21 10.13 -2.35 6.26
CA VAL A 21 8.98 -1.54 6.69
C VAL A 21 9.03 -1.38 8.20
N THR A 22 8.99 -0.13 8.68
CA THR A 22 9.08 0.17 10.11
C THR A 22 7.79 0.77 10.67
N GLU A 23 7.05 1.54 9.86
CA GLU A 23 5.85 2.24 10.29
C GLU A 23 4.81 2.36 9.16
N PHE A 24 3.54 2.46 9.56
CA PHE A 24 2.45 2.87 8.68
C PHE A 24 1.89 4.21 9.16
N LEU A 25 1.69 5.14 8.24
CA LEU A 25 1.17 6.47 8.52
C LEU A 25 -0.16 6.67 7.81
N ILE A 26 -1.08 7.42 8.43
CA ILE A 26 -2.31 7.84 7.77
C ILE A 26 -2.02 9.10 6.94
N PRO A 27 -2.20 9.08 5.61
CA PRO A 27 -1.95 10.26 4.80
C PRO A 27 -2.96 11.38 5.12
N PRO A 28 -2.54 12.65 5.09
CA PRO A 28 -3.45 13.77 5.25
C PRO A 28 -4.51 13.77 4.15
N PHE A 29 -5.74 14.19 4.49
CA PHE A 29 -6.87 14.28 3.55
C PHE A 29 -7.21 12.94 2.85
N SER A 30 -7.03 11.82 3.54
CA SER A 30 -7.40 10.50 3.05
C SER A 30 -8.90 10.40 2.71
N THR A 31 -9.21 9.89 1.53
CA THR A 31 -10.56 9.53 1.09
C THR A 31 -10.73 8.02 1.12
N TYR A 32 -11.81 7.55 1.76
CA TYR A 32 -12.14 6.14 1.87
C TYR A 32 -13.48 5.87 1.17
N GLY A 33 -13.43 5.15 0.06
CA GLY A 33 -14.55 4.83 -0.81
C GLY A 33 -14.85 3.34 -0.88
N LEU A 34 -15.96 2.99 -1.56
CA LEU A 34 -16.27 1.60 -1.91
C LEU A 34 -15.51 1.25 -3.19
N GLY A 35 -14.52 0.36 -3.08
CA GLY A 35 -13.66 -0.04 -4.21
C GLY A 35 -12.63 1.01 -4.65
N PHE A 36 -12.40 2.05 -3.83
CA PHE A 36 -11.31 3.00 -4.05
C PHE A 36 -10.88 3.67 -2.74
N SER A 37 -9.64 4.12 -2.69
CA SER A 37 -9.13 5.03 -1.66
C SER A 37 -8.00 5.89 -2.24
N GLY A 38 -7.73 7.03 -1.63
CA GLY A 38 -6.75 7.95 -2.19
C GLY A 38 -6.45 9.13 -1.26
N PHE A 39 -5.42 9.88 -1.63
CA PHE A 39 -5.02 11.12 -0.95
C PHE A 39 -4.26 12.01 -1.95
N PRO A 40 -4.21 13.34 -1.75
CA PRO A 40 -3.47 14.24 -2.62
C PRO A 40 -1.95 14.09 -2.41
N THR A 41 -1.30 13.25 -3.23
CA THR A 41 0.16 12.97 -3.13
C THR A 41 1.02 14.22 -3.18
N HIS A 42 0.62 15.24 -3.94
CA HIS A 42 1.32 16.53 -4.07
C HIS A 42 1.30 17.38 -2.78
N MET A 43 0.45 17.03 -1.80
CA MET A 43 0.41 17.69 -0.49
C MET A 43 1.29 17.00 0.55
N LEU A 44 1.92 15.87 0.22
CA LEU A 44 2.84 15.23 1.15
C LEU A 44 4.13 16.06 1.26
N PRO A 45 4.58 16.39 2.48
CA PRO A 45 5.90 16.96 2.67
C PRO A 45 6.96 15.97 2.19
N PHE A 46 8.09 16.49 1.72
CA PHE A 46 9.21 15.66 1.29
C PHE A 46 9.75 14.82 2.46
N ASP A 47 9.55 13.50 2.38
CA ASP A 47 10.02 12.54 3.37
C ASP A 47 10.56 11.29 2.64
N LEU A 48 11.89 11.19 2.57
CA LEU A 48 12.59 10.06 1.93
C LEU A 48 12.42 8.73 2.68
N SER A 49 11.90 8.77 3.90
CA SER A 49 11.58 7.54 4.64
C SER A 49 10.27 6.90 4.17
N ILE A 50 9.43 7.61 3.39
CA ILE A 50 8.22 7.02 2.78
C ILE A 50 8.64 6.20 1.56
N ILE A 51 8.49 4.88 1.67
CA ILE A 51 8.96 3.90 0.68
C ILE A 51 7.81 3.25 -0.10
N GLY A 52 6.56 3.54 0.23
CA GLY A 52 5.43 2.85 -0.39
C GLY A 52 4.05 3.31 0.10
N ILE A 53 3.04 2.59 -0.36
CA ILE A 53 1.64 2.70 0.08
C ILE A 53 1.08 1.34 0.48
N ALA A 54 0.14 1.33 1.39
CA ALA A 54 -0.67 0.15 1.71
C ALA A 54 -2.14 0.48 1.62
N HIS A 55 -2.95 -0.42 1.08
CA HIS A 55 -4.41 -0.29 1.06
C HIS A 55 -5.07 -1.65 1.24
N SER A 56 -6.39 -1.64 1.32
CA SER A 56 -7.18 -2.85 1.57
C SER A 56 -8.19 -3.11 0.47
N HIS A 57 -8.37 -4.37 0.10
CA HIS A 57 -9.42 -4.82 -0.81
C HIS A 57 -10.50 -5.62 -0.07
N PRO A 58 -11.67 -5.01 0.21
CA PRO A 58 -12.84 -5.68 0.77
C PRO A 58 -13.38 -6.84 -0.08
N SER A 59 -13.05 -6.86 -1.38
CA SER A 59 -13.47 -7.89 -2.35
C SER A 59 -12.82 -9.26 -2.14
N GLY A 60 -11.71 -9.33 -1.39
CA GLY A 60 -10.94 -10.55 -1.14
C GLY A 60 -9.86 -10.86 -2.17
N SER A 61 -9.72 -10.06 -3.24
CA SER A 61 -8.56 -10.14 -4.13
C SER A 61 -7.41 -9.30 -3.58
N ASN A 62 -6.22 -9.88 -3.41
CA ASN A 62 -5.00 -9.12 -3.08
C ASN A 62 -4.23 -8.67 -4.33
N ALA A 63 -4.75 -8.89 -5.54
CA ALA A 63 -4.12 -8.42 -6.77
C ALA A 63 -4.42 -6.93 -7.01
N PRO A 64 -3.43 -6.15 -7.49
CA PRO A 64 -3.63 -4.74 -7.77
C PRO A 64 -4.59 -4.53 -8.95
N SER A 65 -5.45 -3.52 -8.83
CA SER A 65 -6.25 -2.99 -9.92
C SER A 65 -5.40 -2.10 -10.85
N ILE A 66 -5.95 -1.74 -12.03
CA ILE A 66 -5.32 -0.74 -12.91
C ILE A 66 -5.22 0.62 -12.19
N GLU A 67 -6.23 0.96 -11.39
CA GLU A 67 -6.27 2.21 -10.63
C GLU A 67 -5.18 2.25 -9.54
N ASP A 68 -4.93 1.11 -8.89
CA ASP A 68 -3.86 0.99 -7.89
C ASP A 68 -2.48 1.25 -8.53
N LEU A 69 -2.27 0.74 -9.74
CA LEU A 69 -1.03 0.93 -10.48
C LEU A 69 -0.87 2.39 -10.97
N ASN A 70 -1.96 3.03 -11.35
CA ASN A 70 -1.97 4.46 -11.74
C ASN A 70 -1.69 5.39 -10.55
N ASN A 71 -2.11 4.99 -9.34
CA ASN A 71 -1.89 5.75 -8.10
C ASN A 71 -0.72 5.22 -7.26
N PHE A 72 0.12 4.37 -7.84
CA PHE A 72 1.27 3.80 -7.15
C PHE A 72 2.22 4.90 -6.66
N TYR A 73 2.68 4.76 -5.41
CA TYR A 73 3.61 5.72 -4.81
C TYR A 73 4.75 4.99 -4.09
N GLY A 74 5.99 5.46 -4.28
CA GLY A 74 7.19 4.89 -3.66
C GLY A 74 7.82 3.74 -4.45
N LYS A 75 8.18 2.66 -3.75
CA LYS A 75 8.88 1.47 -4.29
C LYS A 75 8.06 0.20 -4.20
N LEU A 76 7.13 0.12 -3.26
CA LEU A 76 6.28 -1.05 -3.03
C LEU A 76 4.86 -0.63 -2.67
N MET A 77 3.92 -1.53 -2.95
CA MET A 77 2.53 -1.44 -2.56
C MET A 77 2.12 -2.71 -1.84
N ILE A 78 1.47 -2.55 -0.68
CA ILE A 78 0.91 -3.67 0.09
C ILE A 78 -0.61 -3.65 -0.05
N ILE A 79 -1.20 -4.79 -0.39
CA ILE A 79 -2.65 -4.96 -0.49
C ILE A 79 -3.08 -6.01 0.53
N ALA A 80 -3.88 -5.61 1.51
CA ALA A 80 -4.51 -6.51 2.47
C ALA A 80 -5.96 -6.78 2.05
N ALA A 81 -6.27 -8.00 1.62
CA ALA A 81 -7.59 -8.38 1.15
C ALA A 81 -8.40 -9.09 2.24
N TYR A 82 -9.73 -8.97 2.20
CA TYR A 82 -10.63 -9.77 3.05
C TYR A 82 -10.36 -11.28 2.87
N PRO A 83 -10.30 -12.11 3.93
CA PRO A 83 -10.67 -11.85 5.33
C PRO A 83 -9.57 -11.24 6.22
N TYR A 84 -8.52 -10.66 5.63
CA TYR A 84 -7.41 -9.98 6.32
C TYR A 84 -6.54 -10.92 7.17
N ASP A 85 -6.39 -12.15 6.72
CA ASP A 85 -5.44 -13.10 7.28
C ASP A 85 -4.04 -12.97 6.63
N GLU A 86 -3.07 -13.70 7.18
CA GLU A 86 -1.68 -13.72 6.73
C GLU A 86 -1.48 -14.18 5.28
N TRP A 87 -2.45 -14.92 4.73
CA TRP A 87 -2.44 -15.44 3.36
C TRP A 87 -3.10 -14.49 2.37
N SER A 88 -3.91 -13.55 2.87
CA SER A 88 -4.69 -12.59 2.10
C SER A 88 -3.95 -11.27 1.87
N MET A 89 -2.62 -11.29 1.92
CA MET A 89 -1.77 -10.13 1.66
C MET A 89 -0.92 -10.32 0.40
N GLY A 90 -0.76 -9.24 -0.37
CA GLY A 90 0.13 -9.19 -1.52
C GLY A 90 1.02 -7.96 -1.46
N VAL A 91 2.27 -8.11 -1.90
CA VAL A 91 3.23 -6.99 -2.01
C VAL A 91 3.69 -6.91 -3.46
N TYR A 92 3.66 -5.71 -4.04
CA TYR A 92 3.88 -5.50 -5.47
C TYR A 92 4.79 -4.31 -5.73
N ASN A 93 5.54 -4.36 -6.83
CA ASN A 93 6.20 -3.17 -7.40
C ASN A 93 5.27 -2.45 -8.38
N SER A 94 5.73 -1.31 -8.93
CA SER A 94 4.98 -0.50 -9.88
C SER A 94 4.66 -1.19 -11.22
N LYS A 95 5.20 -2.38 -11.47
CA LYS A 95 4.94 -3.21 -12.65
C LYS A 95 3.98 -4.37 -12.35
N ALA A 96 3.25 -4.32 -11.23
CA ALA A 96 2.41 -5.39 -10.73
C ALA A 96 3.14 -6.72 -10.46
N GLN A 97 4.47 -6.70 -10.36
CA GLN A 97 5.24 -7.91 -10.07
C GLN A 97 5.24 -8.14 -8.56
N LYS A 98 4.92 -9.36 -8.14
CA LYS A 98 4.87 -9.74 -6.74
C LYS A 98 6.28 -9.71 -6.13
N ILE A 99 6.41 -9.09 -4.97
CA ILE A 99 7.63 -9.01 -4.17
C ILE A 99 7.49 -10.03 -3.02
N PRO A 100 8.44 -10.96 -2.85
CA PRO A 100 8.49 -11.82 -1.68
C PRO A 100 8.72 -10.99 -0.40
N TYR A 101 8.06 -11.36 0.70
CA TYR A 101 8.23 -10.71 1.99
C TYR A 101 8.22 -11.74 3.12
N GLU A 102 8.73 -11.34 4.27
CA GLU A 102 8.65 -12.07 5.54
C GLU A 102 8.22 -11.10 6.64
N ILE A 103 7.51 -11.60 7.64
CA ILE A 103 7.15 -10.85 8.85
C ILE A 103 8.04 -11.36 9.97
N LYS A 104 8.68 -10.45 10.71
CA LYS A 104 9.56 -10.76 11.84
C LYS A 104 8.95 -10.29 13.15
#